data_AF-A0A2S8PDY2-F1
#
_entry.id   AF-A0A2S8PDY2-F1
#
_cell.length_a   1.000
_cell.length_b   1.000
_cell.length_c   1.000
_cell.angle_alpha   90.00
_cell.angle_beta   90.00
_cell.angle_gamma   90.00
#
_symmetry.space_group_name_H-M   'P 1'
#
loop_
_entity.id
_entity.type
_entity.pdbx_description
1 polymer ?
#
loop_
_entity_poly.entity_id
_entity_poly.type
_entity_poly.pdbx_seq_one_letter_code
_entity_poly.pdbx_strand_id
1 'polypeptide(L)'
;MTLQSLFNEYLNIKFNRGFELEQTEDFEYGLFEDDSAELFFAGHDDKPFVEWADALQPKDPRYTANPDWKPLLSGYFPDLDIYDEQILYFLLYTINSTTSVASPHPYRAMNDFMKHYCFFQLGQLTDAVRLNDVQKEQLRGFFFFFYLYAHPVNEETLYGFSFRGRDLVHTKTGIRVERYFSLYHDYYCDKHDEYKDRLLITPHEIQAGKHLTLELLKSIEGKSSKLLMPSEEGFENVLRLIHDVDELLRIHSEHQTRFFDLLRDALLDAGTNPYREYGFRMLLQNYVCYILYFQFDDIHDLVDHLKDTPLACEKIVNMLFADAIFIQKIMRQHRIDIAEYQDVTGFFGKEAQEMYL
;
A
#
# COMPACT_ATOMS: atom_id res chain seq x y z
N MET A 1 -13.66 -16.22 0.92
CA MET A 1 -12.27 -16.14 1.38
C MET A 1 -12.05 -14.85 2.16
N THR A 2 -11.32 -14.85 3.30
CA THR A 2 -10.98 -13.59 4.00
C THR A 2 -9.64 -13.08 3.52
N LEU A 3 -9.61 -11.88 2.91
CA LEU A 3 -8.39 -11.15 2.54
C LEU A 3 -7.31 -11.14 3.64
N GLN A 4 -7.74 -11.19 4.91
CA GLN A 4 -6.88 -11.32 6.09
C GLN A 4 -5.94 -12.54 6.05
N SER A 5 -6.41 -13.71 5.59
CA SER A 5 -5.60 -14.93 5.54
C SER A 5 -4.49 -14.79 4.49
N LEU A 6 -4.83 -14.32 3.29
CA LEU A 6 -3.85 -14.04 2.23
C LEU A 6 -2.82 -12.97 2.65
N PHE A 7 -3.26 -11.96 3.41
CA PHE A 7 -2.37 -10.94 3.95
C PHE A 7 -1.41 -11.48 5.02
N ASN A 8 -1.88 -12.41 5.87
CA ASN A 8 -1.01 -13.08 6.83
C ASN A 8 0.04 -13.94 6.12
N GLU A 9 -0.37 -14.73 5.13
CA GLU A 9 0.54 -15.57 4.34
C GLU A 9 1.56 -14.73 3.59
N TYR A 10 1.14 -13.62 2.98
CA TYR A 10 2.03 -12.63 2.39
C TYR A 10 3.15 -12.20 3.35
N LEU A 11 2.79 -11.82 4.59
CA LEU A 11 3.77 -11.37 5.59
C LEU A 11 4.62 -12.53 6.13
N ASN A 12 4.06 -13.73 6.25
CA ASN A 12 4.80 -14.92 6.64
C ASN A 12 5.89 -15.26 5.63
N ILE A 13 5.56 -15.22 4.34
CA ILE A 13 6.51 -15.45 3.23
C ILE A 13 7.56 -14.34 3.20
N LYS A 14 7.12 -13.08 3.12
CA LYS A 14 8.00 -11.91 2.99
C LYS A 14 9.10 -11.84 4.04
N PHE A 15 8.77 -12.22 5.28
CA PHE A 15 9.69 -12.17 6.40
C PHE A 15 10.20 -13.54 6.83
N ASN A 16 9.98 -14.58 6.02
CA ASN A 16 10.38 -15.96 6.27
C ASN A 16 10.10 -16.39 7.71
N ARG A 17 8.85 -16.23 8.16
CA ARG A 17 8.45 -16.45 9.56
C ARG A 17 8.38 -17.92 9.96
N GLY A 18 8.66 -18.85 9.03
CA GLY A 18 8.78 -20.29 9.31
C GLY A 18 7.49 -21.03 9.61
N PHE A 19 6.33 -20.43 9.29
CA PHE A 19 5.03 -21.09 9.39
C PHE A 19 4.76 -21.95 8.14
N GLU A 20 3.98 -23.02 8.31
CA GLU A 20 3.50 -23.80 7.16
C GLU A 20 2.59 -22.93 6.30
N LEU A 21 2.80 -22.99 4.98
CA LEU A 21 1.98 -22.23 4.04
C LEU A 21 0.55 -22.78 4.05
N GLU A 22 -0.41 -21.92 4.33
CA GLU A 22 -1.82 -22.28 4.26
C GLU A 22 -2.30 -22.16 2.80
N GLN A 23 -2.71 -23.28 2.21
CA GLN A 23 -3.48 -23.25 0.97
C GLN A 23 -4.88 -22.71 1.25
N THR A 24 -5.35 -21.79 0.41
CA THR A 24 -6.75 -21.38 0.40
C THR A 24 -7.52 -22.15 -0.67
N GLU A 25 -8.86 -22.14 -0.63
CA GLU A 25 -9.69 -22.92 -1.56
C GLU A 25 -9.41 -22.58 -3.05
N ASP A 26 -9.15 -21.31 -3.37
CA ASP A 26 -8.99 -20.84 -4.76
C ASP A 26 -7.56 -20.39 -5.10
N PHE A 27 -6.70 -20.17 -4.11
CA PHE A 27 -5.37 -19.59 -4.32
C PHE A 27 -4.29 -20.21 -3.43
N GLU A 28 -3.07 -20.21 -3.96
CA GLU A 28 -1.86 -20.61 -3.24
C GLU A 28 -0.66 -19.76 -3.64
N TYR A 29 0.29 -19.57 -2.73
CA TYR A 29 1.54 -18.87 -3.02
C TYR A 29 2.58 -19.81 -3.60
N GLY A 30 3.11 -19.46 -4.77
CA GLY A 30 4.29 -20.09 -5.36
C GLY A 30 5.55 -19.31 -4.99
N LEU A 31 6.57 -20.01 -4.50
CA LEU A 31 7.87 -19.43 -4.13
C LEU A 31 8.86 -19.56 -5.31
N PHE A 32 9.59 -18.49 -5.60
CA PHE A 32 10.68 -18.50 -6.59
C PHE A 32 12.05 -18.64 -5.93
N GLU A 33 13.07 -18.94 -6.74
CA GLU A 33 14.46 -19.10 -6.28
C GLU A 33 15.09 -17.80 -5.77
N ASP A 34 14.55 -16.64 -6.15
CA ASP A 34 15.08 -15.31 -5.76
C ASP A 34 14.39 -14.74 -4.50
N ASP A 35 13.76 -15.59 -3.69
CA ASP A 35 12.97 -15.25 -2.50
C ASP A 35 11.74 -14.36 -2.79
N SER A 36 11.36 -14.20 -4.06
CA SER A 36 10.05 -13.64 -4.44
C SER A 36 8.95 -14.69 -4.36
N ALA A 37 7.70 -14.24 -4.31
CA ALA A 37 6.54 -15.11 -4.36
C ALA A 37 5.37 -14.45 -5.09
N GLU A 38 4.62 -15.26 -5.81
CA GLU A 38 3.41 -14.83 -6.50
C GLU A 38 2.22 -15.68 -6.07
N LEU A 39 1.03 -15.09 -6.13
CA LEU A 39 -0.22 -15.80 -5.87
C LEU A 39 -0.67 -16.49 -7.16
N PHE A 40 -0.98 -17.78 -7.09
CA PHE A 40 -1.49 -18.60 -8.19
C PHE A 40 -2.92 -19.06 -7.88
N PHE A 41 -3.64 -19.46 -8.92
CA PHE A 41 -4.88 -20.21 -8.74
C PHE A 41 -4.54 -21.62 -8.28
N ALA A 42 -5.25 -22.14 -7.28
CA ALA A 42 -4.93 -23.42 -6.65
C ALA A 42 -4.92 -24.57 -7.67
N GLY A 43 -3.81 -25.31 -7.74
CA GLY A 43 -3.62 -26.40 -8.69
C GLY A 43 -3.28 -25.96 -10.12
N HIS A 44 -2.89 -24.70 -10.32
CA HIS A 44 -2.56 -24.14 -11.62
C HIS A 44 -1.29 -23.25 -11.58
N ASP A 45 -0.14 -23.86 -11.88
CA ASP A 45 1.18 -23.23 -11.71
C ASP A 45 1.63 -22.37 -12.91
N ASP A 46 0.91 -22.38 -14.03
CA ASP A 46 1.41 -21.78 -15.28
C ASP A 46 1.36 -20.25 -15.31
N LYS A 47 0.43 -19.62 -14.56
CA LYS A 47 0.26 -18.16 -14.56
C LYS A 47 -0.10 -17.59 -13.19
N PRO A 48 0.64 -16.58 -12.71
CA PRO A 48 0.26 -15.79 -11.54
C PRO A 48 -1.10 -15.11 -11.69
N PHE A 49 -1.80 -14.95 -10.57
CA PHE A 49 -3.02 -14.16 -10.44
C PHE A 49 -2.82 -12.75 -11.00
N VAL A 50 -1.72 -12.06 -10.70
CA VAL A 50 -1.50 -10.69 -11.20
C VAL A 50 -1.40 -10.62 -12.74
N GLU A 51 -1.05 -11.73 -13.40
CA GLU A 51 -0.83 -11.82 -14.85
C GLU A 51 -1.94 -12.59 -15.60
N TRP A 52 -3.05 -12.90 -14.91
CA TRP A 52 -4.11 -13.74 -15.49
C TRP A 52 -4.67 -13.18 -16.81
N ALA A 53 -4.74 -11.85 -16.91
CA ALA A 53 -5.24 -11.12 -18.08
C ALA A 53 -4.13 -10.48 -18.92
N ASP A 54 -2.86 -10.85 -18.73
CA ASP A 54 -1.73 -10.16 -19.37
C ASP A 54 -1.78 -10.22 -20.91
N ALA A 55 -2.17 -11.38 -21.44
CA ALA A 55 -2.39 -11.55 -22.87
C ALA A 55 -3.59 -10.76 -23.41
N LEU A 56 -4.41 -10.15 -22.54
CA LEU A 56 -5.63 -9.39 -22.84
C LEU A 56 -5.48 -7.89 -22.58
N GLN A 57 -4.26 -7.42 -22.31
CA GLN A 57 -3.96 -6.00 -22.14
C GLN A 57 -4.57 -5.12 -23.25
N PRO A 58 -5.18 -3.98 -22.90
CA PRO A 58 -5.55 -2.96 -23.87
C PRO A 58 -4.34 -2.53 -24.69
N LYS A 59 -4.50 -2.45 -26.01
CA LYS A 59 -3.44 -2.00 -26.91
C LYS A 59 -3.01 -0.58 -26.54
N ASP A 60 -1.71 -0.32 -26.56
CA ASP A 60 -1.21 1.02 -26.29
C ASP A 60 -1.42 1.97 -27.48
N PRO A 61 -2.31 2.98 -27.34
CA PRO A 61 -2.67 3.89 -28.41
C PRO A 61 -1.51 4.79 -28.81
N ARG A 62 -0.48 4.98 -27.96
CA ARG A 62 0.70 5.80 -28.30
C ARG A 62 1.59 5.16 -29.36
N TYR A 63 1.51 3.83 -29.51
CA TYR A 63 2.25 3.10 -30.55
C TYR A 63 1.44 2.88 -31.83
N THR A 64 0.22 3.42 -31.93
CA THR A 64 -0.59 3.33 -33.15
C THR A 64 -0.97 4.73 -33.63
N ALA A 65 -0.66 5.04 -34.88
CA ALA A 65 -1.13 6.27 -35.50
C ALA A 65 -2.64 6.16 -35.78
N ASN A 66 -3.45 7.04 -35.18
CA ASN A 66 -4.91 7.08 -35.30
C ASN A 66 -5.61 5.75 -34.91
N PRO A 67 -5.59 5.39 -33.62
CA PRO A 67 -6.26 4.19 -33.12
C PRO A 67 -7.78 4.26 -33.41
N ASP A 68 -8.33 3.21 -34.01
CA ASP A 68 -9.72 3.12 -34.49
C ASP A 68 -10.58 2.10 -33.70
N TRP A 69 -9.98 1.41 -32.73
CA TRP A 69 -10.70 0.50 -31.86
C TRP A 69 -11.45 1.23 -30.75
N LYS A 70 -12.44 0.54 -30.18
CA LYS A 70 -13.19 1.01 -29.02
C LYS A 70 -12.71 0.29 -27.76
N PRO A 71 -12.85 0.91 -26.58
CA PRO A 71 -12.67 0.20 -25.32
C PRO A 71 -13.56 -1.04 -25.22
N LEU A 72 -13.06 -2.05 -24.52
CA LEU A 72 -13.68 -3.35 -24.27
C LEU A 72 -15.12 -3.20 -23.79
N LEU A 73 -15.32 -2.33 -22.78
CA LEU A 73 -16.61 -2.10 -22.14
C LEU A 73 -17.33 -0.84 -22.66
N SER A 74 -17.01 -0.38 -23.88
CA SER A 74 -17.63 0.81 -24.49
C SER A 74 -19.16 0.73 -24.60
N GLY A 75 -19.74 -0.47 -24.66
CA GLY A 75 -21.19 -0.66 -24.62
C GLY A 75 -21.84 -0.30 -23.26
N TYR A 76 -21.08 -0.40 -22.17
CA TYR A 76 -21.51 -0.02 -20.82
C TYR A 76 -21.05 1.39 -20.43
N PHE A 77 -19.93 1.84 -21.00
CA PHE A 77 -19.27 3.10 -20.69
C PHE A 77 -18.95 3.86 -22.00
N PRO A 78 -19.94 4.55 -22.59
CA PRO A 78 -19.77 5.21 -23.89
C PRO A 78 -18.80 6.40 -23.84
N ASP A 79 -18.59 7.00 -22.67
CA ASP A 79 -17.68 8.13 -22.46
C ASP A 79 -16.22 7.71 -22.20
N LEU A 80 -15.95 6.40 -22.13
CA LEU A 80 -14.61 5.86 -21.94
C LEU A 80 -13.88 5.88 -23.29
N ASP A 81 -12.69 6.48 -23.33
CA ASP A 81 -11.79 6.34 -24.48
C ASP A 81 -10.71 5.27 -24.24
N ILE A 82 -9.90 5.02 -25.26
CA ILE A 82 -8.86 3.99 -25.24
C ILE A 82 -7.72 4.30 -24.26
N TYR A 83 -7.46 5.57 -23.93
CA TYR A 83 -6.45 5.96 -22.94
C TYR A 83 -7.00 5.72 -21.53
N ASP A 84 -8.25 6.08 -21.30
CA ASP A 84 -8.95 5.83 -20.03
C ASP A 84 -9.01 4.33 -19.71
N GLU A 85 -9.20 3.47 -20.72
CA GLU A 85 -9.13 2.02 -20.56
C GLU A 85 -7.75 1.52 -20.12
N GLN A 86 -6.66 2.10 -20.63
CA GLN A 86 -5.31 1.75 -20.17
C GLN A 86 -5.09 2.13 -18.71
N ILE A 87 -5.59 3.29 -18.30
CA ILE A 87 -5.50 3.78 -16.92
C ILE A 87 -6.27 2.85 -15.97
N LEU A 88 -7.45 2.38 -16.38
CA LEU A 88 -8.24 1.39 -15.64
C LEU A 88 -7.57 0.02 -15.57
N TYR A 89 -6.98 -0.45 -16.67
CA TYR A 89 -6.23 -1.71 -16.68
C TYR A 89 -5.00 -1.62 -15.76
N PHE A 90 -4.27 -0.50 -15.80
CA PHE A 90 -3.15 -0.26 -14.90
C PHE A 90 -3.58 -0.35 -13.44
N LEU A 91 -4.69 0.30 -13.05
CA LEU A 91 -5.20 0.22 -11.68
C LEU A 91 -5.57 -1.22 -11.30
N LEU A 92 -6.20 -1.99 -12.20
CA LEU A 92 -6.52 -3.39 -11.97
C LEU A 92 -5.26 -4.22 -11.68
N TYR A 93 -4.22 -4.06 -12.52
CA TYR A 93 -2.92 -4.69 -12.32
C TYR A 93 -2.29 -4.28 -10.98
N THR A 94 -2.25 -2.98 -10.67
CA THR A 94 -1.69 -2.45 -9.42
C THR A 94 -2.40 -3.06 -8.21
N ILE A 95 -3.73 -3.11 -8.21
CA ILE A 95 -4.51 -3.73 -7.13
C ILE A 95 -4.13 -5.19 -6.95
N ASN A 96 -4.13 -5.96 -8.03
CA ASN A 96 -3.80 -7.39 -7.97
C ASN A 96 -2.35 -7.63 -7.53
N SER A 97 -1.40 -6.80 -7.94
CA SER A 97 0.02 -6.89 -7.55
C SER A 97 0.28 -6.64 -6.06
N THR A 98 -0.74 -6.25 -5.29
CA THR A 98 -0.67 -6.15 -3.82
C THR A 98 -0.42 -7.52 -3.18
N THR A 99 -0.77 -8.61 -3.87
CA THR A 99 -0.49 -9.97 -3.38
C THR A 99 0.93 -10.43 -3.71
N SER A 100 1.66 -9.76 -4.59
CA SER A 100 3.01 -10.18 -5.03
C SER A 100 4.08 -9.80 -4.00
N VAL A 101 4.89 -10.79 -3.58
CA VAL A 101 6.07 -10.60 -2.73
C VAL A 101 7.27 -10.35 -3.63
N ALA A 102 7.77 -9.12 -3.64
CA ALA A 102 8.96 -8.76 -4.42
C ALA A 102 10.22 -9.37 -3.80
N SER A 103 11.18 -9.77 -4.64
CA SER A 103 12.50 -10.19 -4.16
C SER A 103 13.21 -9.04 -3.44
N PRO A 104 13.96 -9.33 -2.35
CA PRO A 104 14.67 -8.30 -1.59
C PRO A 104 15.70 -7.57 -2.46
N HIS A 105 15.41 -6.33 -2.84
CA HIS A 105 16.32 -5.52 -3.65
C HIS A 105 16.36 -4.05 -3.16
N PRO A 106 17.54 -3.47 -2.87
CA PRO A 106 17.66 -2.10 -2.35
C PRO A 106 16.95 -1.04 -3.20
N TYR A 107 17.11 -1.07 -4.53
CA TYR A 107 16.44 -0.13 -5.45
C TYR A 107 14.90 -0.20 -5.47
N ARG A 108 14.29 -1.29 -4.97
CA ARG A 108 12.82 -1.47 -4.95
C ARG A 108 12.24 -1.49 -3.54
N ALA A 109 13.08 -1.63 -2.51
CA ALA A 109 12.65 -1.76 -1.12
C ALA A 109 11.74 -0.63 -0.64
N MET A 110 12.03 0.62 -1.02
CA MET A 110 11.20 1.77 -0.67
C MET A 110 9.83 1.73 -1.36
N ASN A 111 9.79 1.41 -2.65
CA ASN A 111 8.53 1.30 -3.40
C ASN A 111 7.67 0.17 -2.86
N ASP A 112 8.27 -0.99 -2.61
CA ASP A 112 7.59 -2.14 -2.02
C ASP A 112 7.04 -1.78 -0.63
N PHE A 113 7.85 -1.19 0.24
CA PHE A 113 7.38 -0.72 1.55
C PHE A 113 6.23 0.29 1.43
N MET A 114 6.34 1.30 0.56
CA MET A 114 5.28 2.29 0.35
C MET A 114 3.98 1.66 -0.14
N LYS A 115 4.05 0.73 -1.11
CA LYS A 115 2.88 0.01 -1.64
C LYS A 115 2.13 -0.67 -0.49
N HIS A 116 2.82 -1.46 0.32
CA HIS A 116 2.20 -2.23 1.40
C HIS A 116 1.74 -1.36 2.56
N TYR A 117 2.54 -0.38 2.97
CA TYR A 117 2.14 0.58 4.00
C TYR A 117 0.86 1.32 3.60
N CYS A 118 0.82 1.88 2.39
CA CYS A 118 -0.34 2.65 1.92
C CYS A 118 -1.58 1.78 1.76
N PHE A 119 -1.45 0.58 1.16
CA PHE A 119 -2.55 -0.37 1.06
C PHE A 119 -3.13 -0.71 2.44
N PHE A 120 -2.25 -1.03 3.40
CA PHE A 120 -2.65 -1.37 4.76
C PHE A 120 -3.37 -0.19 5.44
N GLN A 121 -2.80 1.02 5.38
CA GLN A 121 -3.36 2.20 6.04
C GLN A 121 -4.67 2.68 5.42
N LEU A 122 -4.86 2.56 4.10
CA LEU A 122 -6.15 2.85 3.45
C LEU A 122 -7.30 2.03 4.06
N GLY A 123 -7.02 0.77 4.43
CA GLY A 123 -7.97 -0.10 5.12
C GLY A 123 -8.25 0.29 6.58
N GLN A 124 -7.37 1.07 7.23
CA GLN A 124 -7.53 1.48 8.64
C GLN A 124 -8.32 2.79 8.80
N LEU A 125 -8.23 3.70 7.82
CA LEU A 125 -8.65 5.10 7.95
C LEU A 125 -10.13 5.31 8.26
N THR A 126 -11.01 4.48 7.71
CA THR A 126 -12.47 4.69 7.79
C THR A 126 -12.96 4.79 9.23
N ASP A 127 -12.49 3.89 10.08
CA ASP A 127 -13.00 3.72 11.45
C ASP A 127 -12.25 4.56 12.50
N ALA A 128 -11.24 5.36 12.12
CA ALA A 128 -10.48 6.19 13.04
C ALA A 128 -11.35 7.38 13.53
N VAL A 129 -11.99 7.28 14.68
CA VAL A 129 -12.96 8.26 15.20
C VAL A 129 -12.29 9.55 15.66
N ARG A 130 -11.01 9.51 16.05
CA ARG A 130 -10.24 10.70 16.49
C ARG A 130 -9.82 11.61 15.34
N LEU A 131 -9.90 11.13 14.10
CA LEU A 131 -9.70 11.96 12.90
C LEU A 131 -11.03 12.53 12.44
N ASN A 132 -11.06 13.82 12.15
CA ASN A 132 -12.22 14.42 11.49
C ASN A 132 -12.27 14.05 9.99
N ASP A 133 -13.40 14.29 9.33
CA ASP A 133 -13.61 13.90 7.94
C ASP A 133 -12.61 14.52 6.96
N VAL A 134 -12.19 15.77 7.21
CA VAL A 134 -11.19 16.46 6.37
C VAL A 134 -9.82 15.79 6.50
N GLN A 135 -9.41 15.45 7.72
CA GLN A 135 -8.15 14.73 7.96
C GLN A 135 -8.18 13.35 7.30
N LYS A 136 -9.30 12.62 7.41
CA LYS A 136 -9.47 11.32 6.74
C LYS A 136 -9.38 11.43 5.23
N GLU A 137 -9.98 12.47 4.63
CA GLU A 137 -9.93 12.70 3.19
C GLU A 137 -8.51 13.05 2.72
N GLN A 138 -7.80 13.92 3.45
CA GLN A 138 -6.41 14.26 3.17
C GLN A 138 -5.50 13.03 3.21
N LEU A 139 -5.59 12.22 4.28
CA LEU A 139 -4.79 11.01 4.41
C LEU A 139 -5.17 9.94 3.37
N ARG A 140 -6.46 9.79 3.05
CA ARG A 140 -6.90 8.85 2.02
C ARG A 140 -6.32 9.21 0.66
N GLY A 141 -6.38 10.48 0.28
CA GLY A 141 -5.73 10.98 -0.93
C GLY A 141 -4.21 10.78 -0.92
N PHE A 142 -3.58 11.06 0.22
CA PHE A 142 -2.13 10.90 0.42
C PHE A 142 -1.66 9.44 0.27
N PHE A 143 -2.27 8.51 0.99
CA PHE A 143 -1.92 7.09 0.91
C PHE A 143 -2.23 6.52 -0.47
N PHE A 144 -3.37 6.85 -1.06
CA PHE A 144 -3.69 6.35 -2.39
C PHE A 144 -2.75 6.89 -3.49
N PHE A 145 -2.34 8.16 -3.39
CA PHE A 145 -1.31 8.72 -4.27
C PHE A 145 -0.02 7.89 -4.19
N PHE A 146 0.46 7.60 -2.98
CA PHE A 146 1.71 6.84 -2.82
C PHE A 146 1.59 5.36 -3.16
N TYR A 147 0.41 4.78 -2.96
CA TYR A 147 0.09 3.43 -3.40
C TYR A 147 0.26 3.29 -4.92
N LEU A 148 -0.23 4.27 -5.71
CA LEU A 148 -0.01 4.31 -7.16
C LEU A 148 1.44 4.66 -7.51
N TYR A 149 2.03 5.65 -6.84
CA TYR A 149 3.39 6.11 -7.08
C TYR A 149 4.46 5.04 -6.86
N ALA A 150 4.18 4.04 -6.00
CA ALA A 150 5.05 2.89 -5.78
C ALA A 150 5.21 1.98 -7.03
N HIS A 151 4.41 2.21 -8.09
CA HIS A 151 4.45 1.48 -9.34
C HIS A 151 5.00 2.36 -10.47
N PRO A 152 5.56 1.78 -11.55
CA PRO A 152 5.94 2.54 -12.75
C PRO A 152 4.70 3.17 -13.39
N VAL A 153 4.48 4.45 -13.13
CA VAL A 153 3.27 5.18 -13.50
C VAL A 153 3.61 6.53 -14.12
N ASN A 154 2.84 6.97 -15.12
CA ASN A 154 2.95 8.32 -15.66
C ASN A 154 2.07 9.30 -14.86
N GLU A 155 2.23 10.59 -15.10
CA GLU A 155 1.47 11.62 -14.38
C GLU A 155 -0.05 11.49 -14.59
N GLU A 156 -0.48 11.17 -15.81
CA GLU A 156 -1.90 11.01 -16.16
C GLU A 156 -2.57 9.91 -15.33
N THR A 157 -1.95 8.74 -15.23
CA THR A 157 -2.46 7.61 -14.45
C THR A 157 -2.41 7.90 -12.95
N LEU A 158 -1.39 8.62 -12.46
CA LEU A 158 -1.26 8.99 -11.05
C LEU A 158 -2.41 9.91 -10.56
N TYR A 159 -2.99 10.70 -11.46
CA TYR A 159 -4.17 11.55 -11.18
C TYR A 159 -5.47 11.03 -11.81
N GLY A 160 -5.42 9.85 -12.44
CA GLY A 160 -6.56 9.24 -13.14
C GLY A 160 -7.71 8.83 -12.24
N PHE A 161 -7.50 8.77 -10.92
CA PHE A 161 -8.49 8.33 -9.95
C PHE A 161 -8.60 9.27 -8.75
N SER A 162 -9.80 9.34 -8.19
CA SER A 162 -10.10 10.14 -7.00
C SER A 162 -11.20 9.47 -6.18
N PHE A 163 -11.32 9.86 -4.92
CA PHE A 163 -12.39 9.39 -4.06
C PHE A 163 -13.60 10.32 -4.14
N ARG A 164 -14.80 9.75 -4.24
CA ARG A 164 -16.08 10.43 -3.99
C ARG A 164 -16.70 9.80 -2.74
N GLY A 165 -16.48 10.44 -1.60
CA GLY A 165 -16.72 9.81 -0.30
C GLY A 165 -15.76 8.63 -0.12
N ARG A 166 -16.29 7.42 -0.02
CA ARG A 166 -15.50 6.17 0.05
C ARG A 166 -15.31 5.47 -1.29
N ASP A 167 -16.03 5.88 -2.33
CA ASP A 167 -15.97 5.20 -3.62
C ASP A 167 -14.78 5.74 -4.43
N LEU A 168 -13.93 4.84 -4.89
CA LEU A 168 -12.89 5.17 -5.86
C LEU A 168 -13.52 5.28 -7.25
N VAL A 169 -13.27 6.41 -7.91
CA VAL A 169 -13.81 6.70 -9.24
C VAL A 169 -12.70 7.08 -10.20
N HIS A 170 -12.87 6.74 -11.48
CA HIS A 170 -12.09 7.34 -12.55
C HIS A 170 -12.42 8.83 -12.64
N THR A 171 -11.42 9.70 -12.44
CA THR A 171 -11.61 11.14 -12.21
C THR A 171 -12.34 11.81 -13.37
N LYS A 172 -11.94 11.50 -14.61
CA LYS A 172 -12.48 12.13 -15.82
C LYS A 172 -13.93 11.74 -16.10
N THR A 173 -14.27 10.45 -15.98
CA THR A 173 -15.59 9.93 -16.39
C THR A 173 -16.55 9.73 -15.21
N GLY A 174 -16.06 9.74 -13.97
CA GLY A 174 -16.84 9.45 -12.77
C GLY A 174 -17.27 7.98 -12.64
N ILE A 175 -16.72 7.08 -13.46
CA ILE A 175 -17.00 5.65 -13.40
C ILE A 175 -16.48 5.10 -12.07
N ARG A 176 -17.35 4.42 -11.31
CA ARG A 176 -16.94 3.69 -10.10
C ARG A 176 -16.06 2.51 -10.50
N VAL A 177 -14.88 2.44 -9.90
CA VAL A 177 -13.86 1.41 -10.20
C VAL A 177 -14.42 0.01 -9.92
N GLU A 178 -15.14 -0.17 -8.81
CA GLU A 178 -15.82 -1.42 -8.45
C GLU A 178 -16.72 -1.94 -9.57
N ARG A 179 -17.52 -1.04 -10.17
CA ARG A 179 -18.43 -1.40 -11.27
C ARG A 179 -17.66 -1.79 -12.52
N TYR A 180 -16.60 -1.04 -12.85
CA TYR A 180 -15.78 -1.34 -14.03
C TYR A 180 -15.09 -2.70 -13.87
N PHE A 181 -14.43 -2.96 -12.75
CA PHE A 181 -13.75 -4.24 -12.50
C PHE A 181 -14.70 -5.42 -12.43
N SER A 182 -15.89 -5.26 -11.85
CA SER A 182 -16.88 -6.33 -11.90
C SER A 182 -17.24 -6.69 -13.35
N LEU A 183 -17.60 -5.70 -14.17
CA LEU A 183 -17.98 -5.92 -15.56
C LEU A 183 -16.81 -6.41 -16.43
N TYR A 184 -15.58 -6.03 -16.12
CA TYR A 184 -14.37 -6.48 -16.81
C TYR A 184 -14.19 -7.99 -16.67
N HIS A 185 -14.30 -8.52 -15.45
CA HIS A 185 -14.20 -9.95 -15.21
C HIS A 185 -15.42 -10.70 -15.78
N ASP A 186 -16.63 -10.16 -15.60
CA ASP A 186 -17.86 -10.76 -16.15
C ASP A 186 -17.77 -10.88 -17.68
N TYR A 187 -17.25 -9.86 -18.36
CA TYR A 187 -17.03 -9.89 -19.81
C TYR A 187 -16.15 -11.06 -20.24
N TYR A 188 -14.98 -11.25 -19.60
CA TYR A 188 -14.07 -12.34 -19.97
C TYR A 188 -14.57 -13.72 -19.52
N CYS A 189 -15.38 -13.78 -18.46
CA CYS A 189 -16.07 -15.00 -18.05
C CYS A 189 -17.11 -15.41 -19.11
N ASP A 190 -17.96 -14.48 -19.55
CA ASP A 190 -19.01 -14.72 -20.56
C ASP A 190 -18.42 -15.01 -21.95
N LYS A 191 -17.29 -14.40 -22.26
CA LYS A 191 -16.59 -14.53 -23.55
C LYS A 191 -15.43 -15.53 -23.51
N HIS A 192 -15.34 -16.37 -22.49
CA HIS A 192 -14.20 -17.25 -22.27
C HIS A 192 -13.83 -18.06 -23.52
N ASP A 193 -14.80 -18.70 -24.16
CA ASP A 193 -14.60 -19.51 -25.38
C ASP A 193 -13.99 -18.71 -26.54
N GLU A 194 -14.30 -17.41 -26.66
CA GLU A 194 -13.75 -16.52 -27.70
C GLU A 194 -12.28 -16.17 -27.43
N TYR A 195 -11.85 -16.21 -26.17
CA TYR A 195 -10.51 -15.84 -25.72
C TYR A 195 -9.68 -17.01 -25.18
N LYS A 196 -10.15 -18.25 -25.29
CA LYS A 196 -9.52 -19.45 -24.70
C LYS A 196 -8.05 -19.66 -25.09
N ASP A 197 -7.62 -19.17 -26.26
CA ASP A 197 -6.23 -19.29 -26.71
C ASP A 197 -5.31 -18.25 -26.03
N ARG A 198 -5.89 -17.26 -25.34
CA ARG A 198 -5.21 -16.18 -24.59
C ARG A 198 -5.46 -16.25 -23.08
N LEU A 199 -6.59 -16.83 -22.67
CA LEU A 199 -6.97 -17.11 -21.29
C LEU A 199 -6.54 -18.51 -20.91
N LEU A 200 -5.49 -18.61 -20.09
CA LEU A 200 -5.03 -19.89 -19.56
C LEU A 200 -5.80 -20.34 -18.31
N ILE A 201 -6.71 -19.51 -17.80
CA ILE A 201 -7.53 -19.81 -16.62
C ILE A 201 -8.98 -20.06 -17.03
N THR A 202 -9.69 -20.82 -16.21
CA THR A 202 -11.11 -21.18 -16.34
C THR A 202 -12.05 -20.03 -15.98
N PRO A 203 -13.33 -20.08 -16.39
CA PRO A 203 -14.34 -19.12 -15.94
C PRO A 203 -14.49 -19.06 -14.42
N HIS A 204 -14.32 -20.20 -13.73
CA HIS A 204 -14.36 -20.26 -12.27
C HIS A 204 -13.23 -19.44 -11.65
N GLU A 205 -12.00 -19.61 -12.15
CA GLU A 205 -10.83 -18.85 -11.70
C GLU A 205 -10.97 -17.35 -12.02
N ILE A 206 -11.58 -16.98 -13.15
CA ILE A 206 -11.89 -15.57 -13.43
C ILE A 206 -12.83 -14.99 -12.37
N GLN A 207 -13.83 -15.76 -11.90
CA GLN A 207 -14.75 -15.34 -10.85
C GLN A 207 -14.08 -15.30 -9.47
N ALA A 208 -13.20 -16.24 -9.15
CA ALA A 208 -12.38 -16.18 -7.94
C ALA A 208 -11.45 -14.95 -7.95
N GLY A 209 -10.82 -14.68 -9.09
CA GLY A 209 -9.99 -13.50 -9.31
C GLY A 209 -10.79 -12.21 -9.16
N LYS A 210 -12.00 -12.14 -9.74
CA LYS A 210 -12.94 -11.03 -9.55
C LYS A 210 -13.21 -10.80 -8.07
N HIS A 211 -13.54 -11.85 -7.31
CA HIS A 211 -13.83 -11.74 -5.89
C HIS A 211 -12.65 -11.15 -5.13
N LEU A 212 -11.43 -11.67 -5.35
CA LEU A 212 -10.22 -11.17 -4.71
C LEU A 212 -9.89 -9.72 -5.10
N THR A 213 -9.91 -9.37 -6.39
CA THR A 213 -9.70 -7.99 -6.85
C THR A 213 -10.67 -7.01 -6.20
N LEU A 214 -11.95 -7.38 -6.09
CA LEU A 214 -12.97 -6.54 -5.46
C LEU A 214 -12.79 -6.43 -3.94
N GLU A 215 -12.34 -7.49 -3.25
CA GLU A 215 -12.00 -7.40 -1.82
C GLU A 215 -10.76 -6.53 -1.57
N LEU A 216 -9.73 -6.62 -2.43
CA LEU A 216 -8.57 -5.72 -2.38
C LEU A 216 -8.99 -4.25 -2.61
N LEU A 217 -9.85 -4.00 -3.59
CA LEU A 217 -10.41 -2.67 -3.84
C LEU A 217 -11.21 -2.17 -2.63
N LYS A 218 -12.05 -3.01 -2.01
CA LYS A 218 -12.78 -2.64 -0.79
C LYS A 218 -11.84 -2.26 0.35
N SER A 219 -10.67 -2.89 0.48
CA SER A 219 -9.65 -2.48 1.45
C SER A 219 -9.12 -1.08 1.15
N ILE A 220 -8.78 -0.80 -0.11
CA ILE A 220 -8.34 0.54 -0.58
C ILE A 220 -9.41 1.62 -0.32
N GLU A 221 -10.68 1.27 -0.53
CA GLU A 221 -11.83 2.14 -0.30
C GLU A 221 -12.25 2.22 1.19
N GLY A 222 -11.56 1.49 2.08
CA GLY A 222 -11.88 1.40 3.50
C GLY A 222 -13.29 0.86 3.76
N LYS A 223 -13.74 -0.09 2.93
CA LYS A 223 -15.04 -0.79 2.99
C LYS A 223 -14.93 -2.24 3.46
N SER A 224 -13.74 -2.79 3.57
CA SER A 224 -13.51 -4.12 4.16
C SER A 224 -13.31 -4.01 5.68
N SER A 225 -13.31 -5.16 6.35
CA SER A 225 -12.75 -5.26 7.70
C SER A 225 -11.27 -4.83 7.69
N LYS A 226 -10.83 -4.24 8.80
CA LYS A 226 -9.42 -3.88 9.01
C LYS A 226 -8.53 -5.11 8.87
N LEU A 227 -7.42 -4.95 8.15
CA LEU A 227 -6.35 -5.93 8.14
C LEU A 227 -5.55 -5.81 9.42
N LEU A 228 -5.14 -6.95 9.96
CA LEU A 228 -4.25 -7.04 11.11
C LEU A 228 -2.94 -7.68 10.65
N MET A 229 -1.81 -7.12 11.08
CA MET A 229 -0.55 -7.83 10.92
C MET A 229 -0.51 -9.04 11.88
N PRO A 230 0.11 -10.16 11.51
CA PRO A 230 0.24 -11.33 12.37
C PRO A 230 0.80 -11.03 13.77
N SER A 231 0.29 -11.72 14.78
CA SER A 231 0.81 -11.61 16.15
C SER A 231 2.25 -12.11 16.25
N GLU A 232 2.99 -11.51 17.17
CA GLU A 232 4.39 -11.82 17.47
C GLU A 232 4.63 -11.62 18.97
N GLU A 233 5.12 -12.66 19.64
CA GLU A 233 5.28 -12.68 21.11
C GLU A 233 6.21 -11.56 21.59
N GLY A 234 5.72 -10.71 22.51
CA GLY A 234 6.48 -9.59 23.05
C GLY A 234 6.51 -8.36 22.13
N PHE A 235 5.75 -8.35 21.03
CA PHE A 235 5.64 -7.21 20.12
C PHE A 235 4.19 -6.67 20.01
N GLU A 236 3.30 -7.13 20.89
CA GLU A 236 1.86 -6.88 20.82
C GLU A 236 1.50 -5.40 21.00
N ASN A 237 2.24 -4.68 21.85
CA ASN A 237 2.01 -3.25 22.06
C ASN A 237 2.27 -2.43 20.80
N VAL A 238 3.35 -2.76 20.07
CA VAL A 238 3.68 -2.09 18.80
C VAL A 238 2.63 -2.42 17.75
N LEU A 239 2.29 -3.69 17.59
CA LEU A 239 1.24 -4.13 16.65
C LEU A 239 -0.10 -3.46 16.93
N ARG A 240 -0.48 -3.32 18.22
CA ARG A 240 -1.70 -2.60 18.60
C ARG A 240 -1.71 -1.16 18.11
N LEU A 241 -0.62 -0.42 18.23
CA LEU A 241 -0.52 0.97 17.73
C LEU A 241 -0.49 1.06 16.21
N ILE A 242 -0.06 -0.01 15.52
CA ILE A 242 -0.09 -0.08 14.05
C ILE A 242 -1.51 -0.33 13.55
N HIS A 243 -2.26 -1.21 14.22
CA HIS A 243 -3.61 -1.63 13.83
C HIS A 243 -4.70 -0.63 14.25
N ASP A 244 -4.47 0.13 15.32
CA ASP A 244 -5.47 1.03 15.90
C ASP A 244 -4.98 2.49 15.91
N VAL A 245 -5.38 3.21 14.86
CA VAL A 245 -5.10 4.64 14.67
C VAL A 245 -5.64 5.48 15.84
N ASP A 246 -6.80 5.12 16.41
CA ASP A 246 -7.36 5.89 17.53
C ASP A 246 -6.53 5.68 18.79
N GLU A 247 -6.06 4.47 19.06
CA GLU A 247 -5.18 4.20 20.19
C GLU A 247 -3.81 4.89 20.03
N LEU A 248 -3.25 4.91 18.81
CA LEU A 248 -2.04 5.66 18.49
C LEU A 248 -2.21 7.16 18.81
N LEU A 249 -3.23 7.79 18.24
CA LEU A 249 -3.51 9.21 18.45
C LEU A 249 -3.82 9.52 19.92
N ARG A 250 -4.51 8.61 20.61
CA ARG A 250 -4.78 8.72 22.03
C ARG A 250 -3.51 8.70 22.86
N ILE A 251 -2.67 7.68 22.68
CA ILE A 251 -1.44 7.53 23.45
C ILE A 251 -0.49 8.69 23.18
N HIS A 252 -0.38 9.16 21.94
CA HIS A 252 0.41 10.35 21.63
C HIS A 252 -0.12 11.61 22.34
N SER A 253 -1.42 11.90 22.24
CA SER A 253 -2.00 13.13 22.80
C SER A 253 -2.12 13.14 24.34
N GLU A 254 -2.41 11.99 24.95
CA GLU A 254 -2.66 11.89 26.40
C GLU A 254 -1.42 11.46 27.19
N HIS A 255 -0.49 10.74 26.55
CA HIS A 255 0.65 10.09 27.19
C HIS A 255 1.91 10.14 26.30
N GLN A 256 2.21 11.29 25.70
CA GLN A 256 3.28 11.48 24.70
C GLN A 256 4.64 10.91 25.13
N THR A 257 5.06 11.12 26.37
CA THR A 257 6.31 10.61 26.93
C THR A 257 6.37 9.08 26.87
N ARG A 258 5.25 8.41 27.17
CA ARG A 258 5.11 6.95 27.07
C ARG A 258 5.14 6.47 25.63
N PHE A 259 4.59 7.25 24.69
CA PHE A 259 4.68 6.94 23.27
C PHE A 259 6.13 6.95 22.80
N PHE A 260 6.90 7.99 23.16
CA PHE A 260 8.31 8.09 22.78
C PHE A 260 9.18 7.02 23.44
N ASP A 261 8.92 6.68 24.71
CA ASP A 261 9.56 5.53 25.36
C ASP A 261 9.28 4.23 24.61
N LEU A 262 8.04 4.03 24.13
CA LEU A 262 7.68 2.85 23.33
C LEU A 262 8.42 2.83 21.98
N LEU A 263 8.59 3.97 21.30
CA LEU A 263 9.38 4.03 20.07
C LEU A 263 10.85 3.64 20.33
N ARG A 264 11.44 4.16 21.40
CA ARG A 264 12.82 3.81 21.81
C ARG A 264 12.94 2.32 22.11
N ASP A 265 12.00 1.76 22.86
CA ASP A 265 12.05 0.35 23.26
C ASP A 265 11.80 -0.57 22.05
N ALA A 266 10.88 -0.19 21.16
CA ALA A 266 10.63 -0.91 19.90
C ALA A 266 11.83 -0.90 18.95
N LEU A 267 12.63 0.18 18.93
CA LEU A 267 13.89 0.21 18.17
C LEU A 267 14.89 -0.86 18.67
N LEU A 268 14.93 -1.12 19.98
CA LEU A 268 15.80 -2.16 20.55
C LEU A 268 15.33 -3.55 20.13
N ASP A 269 14.01 -3.77 20.12
CA ASP A 269 13.40 -5.04 19.72
C ASP A 269 13.44 -5.28 18.21
N ALA A 270 13.41 -4.21 17.39
CA ALA A 270 13.44 -4.28 15.94
C ALA A 270 14.65 -5.06 15.39
N GLY A 271 15.80 -4.99 16.08
CA GLY A 271 17.02 -5.69 15.68
C GLY A 271 17.01 -7.21 15.87
N THR A 272 15.92 -7.79 16.40
CA THR A 272 15.84 -9.22 16.71
C THR A 272 15.36 -10.08 15.55
N ASN A 273 14.49 -9.57 14.66
CA ASN A 273 14.11 -10.25 13.42
C ASN A 273 13.53 -9.27 12.35
N PRO A 274 13.53 -9.64 11.06
CA PRO A 274 13.06 -8.78 9.97
C PRO A 274 11.60 -8.32 10.08
N TYR A 275 10.73 -9.14 10.67
CA TYR A 275 9.31 -8.80 10.83
C TYR A 275 9.11 -7.69 11.89
N ARG A 276 9.87 -7.73 12.98
CA ARG A 276 9.86 -6.68 14.01
C ARG A 276 10.47 -5.38 13.49
N GLU A 277 11.53 -5.47 12.70
CA GLU A 277 12.06 -4.31 11.98
C GLU A 277 10.98 -3.67 11.10
N TYR A 278 10.30 -4.47 10.28
CA TYR A 278 9.19 -3.99 9.45
C TYR A 278 8.06 -3.36 10.29
N GLY A 279 7.64 -4.01 11.37
CA GLY A 279 6.62 -3.45 12.27
C GLY A 279 7.05 -2.14 12.91
N PHE A 280 8.31 -2.01 13.33
CA PHE A 280 8.82 -0.75 13.84
C PHE A 280 8.80 0.36 12.78
N ARG A 281 9.18 0.05 11.54
CA ARG A 281 9.07 0.98 10.41
C ARG A 281 7.61 1.38 10.15
N MET A 282 6.66 0.45 10.20
CA MET A 282 5.22 0.75 10.10
C MET A 282 4.79 1.74 11.19
N LEU A 283 5.23 1.54 12.43
CA LEU A 283 4.90 2.43 13.55
C LEU A 283 5.52 3.83 13.38
N LEU A 284 6.77 3.93 12.93
CA LEU A 284 7.40 5.22 12.62
C LEU A 284 6.66 5.96 11.51
N GLN A 285 6.25 5.26 10.46
CA GLN A 285 5.50 5.91 9.39
C GLN A 285 4.08 6.28 9.81
N ASN A 286 3.49 5.56 10.77
CA ASN A 286 2.26 6.02 11.43
C ASN A 286 2.49 7.33 12.19
N TYR A 287 3.61 7.49 12.90
CA TYR A 287 3.97 8.77 13.52
C TYR A 287 4.10 9.89 12.46
N VAL A 288 4.80 9.63 11.35
CA VAL A 288 4.92 10.58 10.24
C VAL A 288 3.56 10.97 9.67
N CYS A 289 2.72 9.99 9.33
CA CYS A 289 1.51 10.23 8.55
C CYS A 289 0.32 10.70 9.41
N TYR A 290 0.20 10.24 10.66
CA TYR A 290 -0.95 10.61 11.51
C TYR A 290 -0.67 11.76 12.46
N ILE A 291 0.60 12.05 12.76
CA ILE A 291 0.99 13.12 13.70
C ILE A 291 1.75 14.22 12.95
N LEU A 292 2.93 13.94 12.42
CA LEU A 292 3.77 14.97 11.77
C LEU A 292 3.14 15.58 10.51
N TYR A 293 2.23 14.84 9.84
CA TYR A 293 1.44 15.37 8.73
C TYR A 293 0.62 16.60 9.15
N PHE A 294 0.03 16.58 10.35
CA PHE A 294 -0.85 17.66 10.82
C PHE A 294 -0.16 18.63 11.77
N GLN A 295 0.83 18.15 12.52
CA GLN A 295 1.58 18.92 13.50
C GLN A 295 3.06 18.53 13.44
N PHE A 296 3.78 19.12 12.49
CA PHE A 296 5.18 18.77 12.26
C PHE A 296 6.09 19.12 13.45
N ASP A 297 5.76 20.20 14.18
CA ASP A 297 6.55 20.68 15.32
C ASP A 297 6.64 19.66 16.48
N ASP A 298 5.77 18.63 16.52
CA ASP A 298 5.85 17.54 17.50
C ASP A 298 7.18 16.76 17.41
N ILE A 299 7.92 16.90 16.29
CA ILE A 299 9.27 16.36 16.17
C ILE A 299 10.25 16.91 17.20
N HIS A 300 10.06 18.16 17.65
CA HIS A 300 10.87 18.76 18.70
C HIS A 300 10.70 18.03 20.03
N ASP A 301 9.46 17.66 20.39
CA ASP A 301 9.18 16.94 21.63
C ASP A 301 9.81 15.54 21.62
N LEU A 302 9.79 14.86 20.46
CA LEU A 302 10.46 13.58 20.28
C LEU A 302 11.97 13.70 20.49
N VAL A 303 12.60 14.69 19.87
CA VAL A 303 14.04 14.93 19.99
C VAL A 303 14.41 15.34 21.41
N ASP A 304 13.65 16.24 22.04
CA ASP A 304 13.89 16.69 23.40
C ASP A 304 13.79 15.55 24.42
N HIS A 305 12.83 14.64 24.22
CA HIS A 305 12.68 13.44 25.07
C HIS A 305 13.81 12.43 24.90
N LEU A 306 14.31 12.26 23.66
CA LEU A 306 15.32 11.24 23.35
C LEU A 306 16.76 11.76 23.38
N LYS A 307 16.99 13.07 23.59
CA LYS A 307 18.34 13.68 23.57
C LYS A 307 19.32 13.03 24.56
N ASP A 308 18.82 12.50 25.67
CA ASP A 308 19.62 11.79 26.68
C ASP A 308 19.98 10.35 26.27
N THR A 309 19.40 9.85 25.18
CA THR A 309 19.75 8.58 24.52
C THR A 309 20.13 8.84 23.04
N PRO A 310 21.25 9.55 22.77
CA PRO A 310 21.53 10.16 21.48
C PRO A 310 21.61 9.16 20.32
N LEU A 311 22.09 7.93 20.55
CA LEU A 311 22.12 6.88 19.52
C LEU A 311 20.73 6.41 19.10
N ALA A 312 19.78 6.36 20.03
CA ALA A 312 18.40 6.02 19.72
C ALA A 312 17.70 7.18 18.99
N CYS A 313 17.94 8.41 19.45
CA CYS A 313 17.47 9.63 18.80
C CYS A 313 17.96 9.71 17.34
N GLU A 314 19.27 9.56 17.12
CA GLU A 314 19.89 9.54 15.79
C GLU A 314 19.23 8.50 14.88
N LYS A 315 19.10 7.25 15.33
CA LYS A 315 18.48 6.19 14.52
C LYS A 315 17.03 6.49 14.18
N ILE A 316 16.21 6.89 15.16
CA ILE A 316 14.79 7.20 14.94
C ILE A 316 14.66 8.36 13.97
N VAL A 317 15.39 9.46 14.19
CA VAL A 317 15.35 10.63 13.31
C VAL A 317 15.74 10.21 11.89
N ASN A 318 16.86 9.51 11.69
CA ASN A 318 17.25 9.09 10.34
C ASN A 318 16.19 8.19 9.67
N MET A 319 15.57 7.26 10.40
CA MET A 319 14.51 6.40 9.84
C MET A 319 13.25 7.19 9.46
N LEU A 320 12.88 8.23 10.23
CA LEU A 320 11.77 9.12 9.86
C LEU A 320 12.01 9.82 8.51
N PHE A 321 13.27 10.18 8.22
CA PHE A 321 13.66 10.94 7.03
C PHE A 321 14.12 10.09 5.83
N ALA A 322 14.58 8.85 6.03
CA ALA A 322 15.18 8.01 4.99
C ALA A 322 14.32 6.81 4.55
N ASP A 323 13.45 6.25 5.40
CA ASP A 323 12.77 4.98 5.10
C ASP A 323 11.68 5.08 4.04
N ALA A 324 11.01 6.24 3.97
CA ALA A 324 9.96 6.54 3.01
C ALA A 324 9.93 8.03 2.68
N ILE A 325 9.51 8.36 1.44
CA ILE A 325 9.41 9.75 0.97
C ILE A 325 8.19 10.52 1.54
N PHE A 326 7.45 9.94 2.47
CA PHE A 326 6.25 10.56 3.05
C PHE A 326 6.59 11.89 3.71
N ILE A 327 7.59 11.93 4.58
CA ILE A 327 7.99 13.17 5.28
C ILE A 327 8.47 14.23 4.29
N GLN A 328 9.22 13.85 3.25
CA GLN A 328 9.65 14.78 2.20
C GLN A 328 8.45 15.41 1.48
N LYS A 329 7.42 14.61 1.18
CA LYS A 329 6.19 15.10 0.55
C LYS A 329 5.40 16.02 1.49
N ILE A 330 5.27 15.64 2.77
CA ILE A 330 4.61 16.44 3.82
C ILE A 330 5.30 17.80 3.92
N MET A 331 6.62 17.82 4.06
CA MET A 331 7.40 19.06 4.14
C MET A 331 7.19 19.96 2.92
N ARG A 332 7.23 19.40 1.70
CA ARG A 332 6.97 20.15 0.47
C ARG A 332 5.52 20.68 0.40
N GLN A 333 4.54 19.91 0.83
CA GLN A 333 3.12 20.31 0.83
C GLN A 333 2.85 21.43 1.83
N HIS A 334 3.46 21.36 3.02
CA HIS A 334 3.29 22.35 4.09
C HIS A 334 4.32 23.48 4.07
N ARG A 335 5.27 23.46 3.11
CA ARG A 335 6.37 24.43 2.96
C ARG A 335 7.24 24.53 4.22
N ILE A 336 7.53 23.39 4.81
CA ILE A 336 8.40 23.27 5.98
C ILE A 336 9.85 23.32 5.51
N ASP A 337 10.61 24.28 6.04
CA ASP A 337 12.05 24.38 5.84
C ASP A 337 12.77 23.68 7.00
N ILE A 338 13.33 22.50 6.72
CA ILE A 338 14.02 21.69 7.73
C ILE A 338 15.28 22.36 8.30
N ALA A 339 15.85 23.35 7.60
CA ALA A 339 16.98 24.12 8.10
C ALA A 339 16.62 24.95 9.35
N GLU A 340 15.32 25.22 9.58
CA GLU A 340 14.83 25.90 10.78
C GLU A 340 14.79 24.96 12.02
N TYR A 341 14.89 23.64 11.81
CA TYR A 341 14.81 22.61 12.86
C TYR A 341 16.22 22.10 13.23
N GLN A 342 17.05 22.99 13.79
CA GLN A 342 18.48 22.70 14.05
C GLN A 342 18.72 21.60 15.08
N ASP A 343 17.84 21.49 16.07
CA ASP A 343 17.85 20.43 17.06
C ASP A 343 17.58 19.05 16.43
N VAL A 344 16.72 18.99 15.42
CA VAL A 344 16.44 17.76 14.66
C VAL A 344 17.57 17.44 13.68
N THR A 345 17.98 18.41 12.86
CA THR A 345 19.04 18.22 11.84
C THR A 345 20.39 17.91 12.46
N GLY A 346 20.62 18.29 13.72
CA GLY A 346 21.80 17.89 14.49
C GLY A 346 21.95 16.37 14.67
N PHE A 347 20.85 15.60 14.51
CA PHE A 347 20.84 14.14 14.54
C PHE A 347 20.83 13.50 13.15
N PHE A 348 20.90 14.28 12.06
CA PHE A 348 20.95 13.70 10.72
C PHE A 348 22.29 13.01 10.49
N GLY A 349 22.21 11.74 10.09
CA GLY A 349 23.32 11.01 9.51
C GLY A 349 23.58 11.47 8.08
N LYS A 350 24.60 10.88 7.45
CA LYS A 350 25.10 11.32 6.14
C LYS A 350 24.01 11.33 5.05
N GLU A 351 23.20 10.26 4.98
CA GLU A 351 22.16 10.13 3.95
C GLU A 351 21.06 11.18 4.11
N ALA A 352 20.58 11.41 5.34
CA ALA A 352 19.60 12.45 5.62
C ALA A 352 20.16 13.85 5.34
N GLN A 353 21.44 14.10 5.63
CA GLN A 353 22.07 15.36 5.25
C GLN A 353 22.07 15.55 3.72
N GLU A 354 22.53 14.55 2.94
CA GLU A 354 22.58 14.63 1.48
C GLU A 354 21.20 14.81 0.82
N MET A 355 20.13 14.31 1.45
CA MET A 355 18.77 14.42 0.93
C MET A 355 18.09 15.76 1.23
N TYR A 356 18.48 16.44 2.31
CA TYR A 356 17.69 17.54 2.88
C TYR A 356 18.45 18.85 3.12
N LEU A 357 19.79 18.84 3.14
CA LEU A 357 20.67 20.00 3.39
C LEU A 357 21.65 20.21 2.24
#